data_AF-A0A957NCA8-F1
#
_entry.id   AF-A0A957NCA8-F1
#
_cell.length_a   1.000
_cell.length_b   1.000
_cell.length_c   1.000
_cell.angle_alpha   90.00
_cell.angle_beta   90.00
_cell.angle_gamma   90.00
#
_symmetry.space_group_name_H-M   'P 1'
#
loop_
_entity.id
_entity.type
_entity.pdbx_description
1 polymer ?
#
loop_
_entity_poly.entity_id
_entity_poly.type
_entity_poly.pdbx_seq_one_letter_code
_entity_poly.pdbx_strand_id
1 'polypeptide(L)'
;MTSATIDMDEARRHAEETVKRSGTSFAAGMRILSKPRREAMHAIYAFCREVDDIADEEGPVADKRIGLAAWRAEIDQLFLGAPQTPTGVALLEPVRAFDLPKEEFILMIEGMEMDAE
;
A
#
# COMPACT_ATOMS: atom_id res chain seq x y z
N MET A 1 22.27 14.55 -3.96
CA MET A 1 21.01 14.80 -3.24
C MET A 1 20.76 13.57 -2.39
N THR A 2 20.92 13.66 -1.08
CA THR A 2 20.60 12.57 -0.15
C THR A 2 19.09 12.35 -0.19
N SER A 3 18.64 11.30 -0.86
CA SER A 3 17.27 10.82 -0.72
C SER A 3 17.05 10.55 0.77
N ALA A 4 16.14 11.27 1.41
CA ALA A 4 15.78 10.99 2.78
C ALA A 4 15.11 9.60 2.80
N THR A 5 15.80 8.61 3.33
CA THR A 5 15.23 7.27 3.50
C THR A 5 14.07 7.39 4.48
N ILE A 6 12.85 7.00 4.06
CA ILE A 6 11.70 6.96 4.96
C ILE A 6 12.00 5.98 6.09
N ASP A 7 11.81 6.42 7.33
CA ASP A 7 12.04 5.61 8.51
C ASP A 7 10.96 4.51 8.63
N MET A 8 11.36 3.31 9.05
CA MET A 8 10.42 2.17 9.17
C MET A 8 9.31 2.42 10.18
N ASP A 9 9.58 3.16 11.27
CA ASP A 9 8.54 3.45 12.26
C ASP A 9 7.60 4.55 11.76
N GLU A 10 8.09 5.49 10.96
CA GLU A 10 7.24 6.44 10.22
C GLU A 10 6.32 5.72 9.23
N ALA A 11 6.87 4.82 8.43
CA ALA A 11 6.12 4.00 7.49
C ALA A 11 5.01 3.17 8.17
N ARG A 12 5.33 2.51 9.29
CA ARG A 12 4.34 1.76 10.09
C ARG A 12 3.24 2.66 10.65
N ARG A 13 3.59 3.86 11.15
CA ARG A 13 2.62 4.84 11.64
C ARG A 13 1.69 5.32 10.52
N HIS A 14 2.23 5.64 9.35
CA HIS A 14 1.44 6.02 8.18
C HIS A 14 0.40 4.94 7.84
N ALA A 15 0.82 3.68 7.75
CA ALA A 15 -0.09 2.58 7.46
C ALA A 15 -1.19 2.42 8.53
N GLU A 16 -0.84 2.51 9.81
CA GLU A 16 -1.81 2.48 10.92
C GLU A 16 -2.79 3.67 10.86
N GLU A 17 -2.30 4.86 10.53
CA GLU A 17 -3.12 6.07 10.41
C GLU A 17 -4.07 6.01 9.21
N THR A 18 -3.64 5.45 8.08
CA THR A 18 -4.52 5.21 6.92
C THR A 18 -5.67 4.28 7.30
N VAL A 19 -5.39 3.18 8.02
CA VAL A 19 -6.46 2.30 8.55
C VAL A 19 -7.39 3.08 9.47
N LYS A 20 -6.86 3.85 10.44
CA LYS A 20 -7.68 4.61 11.38
C LYS A 20 -8.58 5.64 10.68
N ARG A 21 -8.01 6.38 9.71
CA ARG A 21 -8.70 7.42 8.94
C ARG A 21 -9.79 6.87 8.04
N SER A 22 -9.62 5.66 7.50
CA SER A 22 -10.64 5.01 6.66
C SER A 22 -11.96 4.74 7.39
N GLY A 23 -11.97 4.68 8.73
CA GLY A 23 -13.16 4.32 9.50
C GLY A 23 -13.62 2.87 9.31
N THR A 24 -12.78 2.01 8.72
CA THR A 24 -13.15 0.63 8.35
C THR A 24 -13.50 -0.26 9.55
N SER A 25 -14.50 -1.11 9.39
CA SER A 25 -14.85 -2.13 10.38
C SER A 25 -13.75 -3.20 10.54
N PHE A 26 -12.88 -3.37 9.53
CA PHE A 26 -11.74 -4.29 9.60
C PHE A 26 -10.73 -3.91 10.68
N ALA A 27 -10.68 -2.64 11.09
CA ALA A 27 -9.80 -2.18 12.16
C ALA A 27 -10.06 -2.93 13.47
N ALA A 28 -11.30 -3.36 13.72
CA ALA A 28 -11.63 -4.19 14.89
C ALA A 28 -11.01 -5.60 14.80
N GLY A 29 -11.07 -6.23 13.63
CA GLY A 29 -10.47 -7.54 13.38
C GLY A 29 -8.94 -7.51 13.40
N MET A 30 -8.31 -6.41 13.00
CA MET A 30 -6.86 -6.27 13.07
C MET A 30 -6.33 -6.21 14.50
N ARG A 31 -7.12 -5.71 15.47
CA ARG A 31 -6.71 -5.60 16.89
C ARG A 31 -6.47 -6.95 17.57
N ILE A 32 -7.11 -8.02 17.11
CA ILE A 32 -6.93 -9.37 17.69
C ILE A 32 -5.68 -10.09 17.17
N LEU A 33 -5.04 -9.58 16.13
CA LEU A 33 -3.82 -10.16 15.55
C LEU A 33 -2.60 -9.93 16.45
N SER A 34 -1.59 -10.80 16.34
CA SER A 34 -0.26 -10.52 16.90
C SER A 34 0.32 -9.25 16.28
N LYS A 35 1.23 -8.57 16.99
CA LYS A 35 1.81 -7.30 16.51
C LYS A 35 2.37 -7.39 15.07
N PRO A 36 3.17 -8.40 14.69
CA PRO A 36 3.70 -8.48 13.31
C PRO A 36 2.61 -8.68 12.26
N ARG A 37 1.59 -9.50 12.54
CA ARG A 37 0.46 -9.71 11.62
C ARG A 37 -0.41 -8.46 11.50
N ARG A 38 -0.61 -7.73 12.59
CA ARG A 38 -1.36 -6.48 12.59
C ARG A 38 -0.65 -5.41 11.76
N GLU A 39 0.66 -5.25 11.94
CA GLU A 39 1.46 -4.30 11.15
C GLU A 39 1.46 -4.66 9.67
N ALA A 40 1.59 -5.95 9.32
CA ALA A 40 1.43 -6.40 7.94
C ALA A 40 0.05 -6.09 7.38
N MET A 41 -1.03 -6.32 8.14
CA MET A 41 -2.37 -6.01 7.68
C MET A 41 -2.63 -4.51 7.56
N HIS A 42 -2.03 -3.68 8.41
CA HIS A 42 -2.11 -2.23 8.23
C HIS A 42 -1.45 -1.80 6.92
N ALA A 43 -0.26 -2.32 6.62
CA ALA A 43 0.47 -1.99 5.39
C ALA A 43 -0.29 -2.47 4.12
N ILE A 44 -0.81 -3.69 4.14
CA ILE A 44 -1.63 -4.23 3.03
C ILE A 44 -2.90 -3.40 2.85
N TYR A 45 -3.59 -3.06 3.94
CA TYR A 45 -4.79 -2.25 3.87
C TYR A 45 -4.51 -0.84 3.35
N ALA A 46 -3.41 -0.22 3.80
CA ALA A 46 -2.99 1.09 3.31
C ALA A 46 -2.74 1.07 1.80
N PHE A 47 -2.04 0.06 1.29
CA PHE A 47 -1.87 -0.13 -0.16
C PHE A 47 -3.20 -0.25 -0.88
N CYS A 48 -4.08 -1.16 -0.45
CA CYS A 48 -5.38 -1.34 -1.09
C CYS A 48 -6.19 -0.04 -1.08
N ARG A 49 -6.18 0.70 0.04
CA ARG A 49 -6.91 1.95 0.15
C ARG A 49 -6.34 3.05 -0.76
N GLU A 50 -5.02 3.12 -0.88
CA GLU A 50 -4.36 4.14 -1.68
C GLU A 50 -4.54 3.93 -3.19
N VAL A 51 -4.61 2.68 -3.67
CA VAL A 51 -4.95 2.40 -5.08
C VAL A 51 -6.44 2.60 -5.38
N ASP A 52 -7.31 2.24 -4.43
CA ASP A 52 -8.77 2.48 -4.45
C ASP A 52 -9.09 3.98 -4.50
N ASP A 53 -8.44 4.78 -3.64
CA ASP A 53 -8.60 6.23 -3.62
C ASP A 53 -8.24 6.87 -4.99
N ILE A 54 -7.26 6.35 -5.72
CA ILE A 54 -6.89 6.85 -7.07
C ILE A 54 -7.97 6.50 -8.10
N ALA A 55 -8.55 5.30 -8.03
CA ALA A 55 -9.63 4.90 -8.92
C ALA A 55 -10.91 5.69 -8.67
N ASP A 56 -11.22 5.99 -7.40
CA ASP A 56 -12.41 6.71 -6.96
C ASP A 56 -12.31 8.24 -7.11
N GLU A 57 -11.10 8.82 -7.19
CA GLU A 57 -10.92 10.27 -7.26
C GLU A 57 -11.66 10.91 -8.46
N GLU A 58 -12.28 12.07 -8.27
CA GLU A 58 -12.87 12.81 -9.39
C GLU A 58 -11.77 13.43 -10.25
N GLY A 59 -11.74 13.13 -11.55
CA GLY A 59 -10.75 13.72 -12.44
C GLY A 59 -10.61 13.01 -13.79
N PRO A 60 -9.70 13.48 -14.65
CA PRO A 60 -9.40 12.83 -15.91
C PRO A 60 -8.88 11.41 -15.70
N VAL A 61 -9.40 10.45 -16.49
CA VAL A 61 -8.92 9.05 -16.51
C VAL A 61 -7.39 8.96 -16.72
N ALA A 62 -6.81 9.91 -17.45
CA ALA A 62 -5.37 10.00 -17.66
C ALA A 62 -4.59 10.18 -16.34
N ASP A 63 -5.09 10.98 -15.40
CA ASP A 63 -4.43 11.25 -14.13
C ASP A 63 -4.50 10.01 -13.22
N LYS A 64 -5.66 9.33 -13.19
CA LYS A 64 -5.84 8.04 -12.49
C LYS A 64 -4.83 6.99 -12.98
N ARG A 65 -4.71 6.84 -14.31
CA ARG A 65 -3.76 5.92 -14.93
C ARG A 65 -2.30 6.23 -14.58
N ILE A 66 -1.94 7.52 -14.48
CA ILE A 66 -0.59 7.92 -14.02
C ILE A 66 -0.37 7.49 -12.57
N GLY A 67 -1.35 7.71 -11.69
CA GLY A 67 -1.27 7.30 -10.28
C GLY A 67 -1.12 5.78 -10.11
N LEU A 68 -1.95 5.00 -10.80
CA LEU A 68 -1.89 3.53 -10.77
C LEU A 68 -0.58 2.99 -11.37
N ALA A 69 -0.09 3.60 -12.46
CA ALA A 69 1.21 3.24 -13.03
C ALA A 69 2.38 3.56 -12.06
N ALA A 70 2.29 4.65 -11.30
CA ALA A 70 3.27 4.96 -10.26
C ALA A 70 3.27 3.90 -9.15
N TRP A 71 2.10 3.42 -8.74
CA TRP A 71 1.99 2.30 -7.80
C TRP A 71 2.57 1.00 -8.34
N ARG A 72 2.36 0.70 -9.62
CA ARG A 72 2.97 -0.47 -10.27
C ARG A 72 4.50 -0.40 -10.19
N ALA A 73 5.08 0.77 -10.48
CA ALA A 73 6.53 0.98 -10.35
C ALA A 73 7.00 0.88 -8.88
N GLU A 74 6.21 1.36 -7.93
CA GLU A 74 6.51 1.24 -6.49
C GLU A 74 6.51 -0.23 -6.03
N ILE A 75 5.57 -1.05 -6.51
CA ILE A 75 5.57 -2.50 -6.25
C ILE A 75 6.81 -3.16 -6.87
N ASP A 76 7.25 -2.76 -8.06
CA ASP A 76 8.53 -3.23 -8.60
C ASP A 76 9.70 -2.90 -7.66
N GLN A 77 9.76 -1.67 -7.15
CA GLN A 77 10.80 -1.23 -6.21
C GLN A 77 10.73 -1.95 -4.85
N LEU A 78 9.53 -2.21 -4.33
CA LEU A 78 9.30 -2.99 -3.12
C LEU A 78 9.95 -4.37 -3.22
N PHE A 79 9.72 -5.08 -4.32
CA PHE A 79 10.28 -6.41 -4.53
C PHE A 79 11.79 -6.39 -4.88
N LEU A 80 12.33 -5.25 -5.31
CA LEU A 80 13.78 -5.00 -5.38
C LEU A 80 14.39 -4.57 -4.03
N GLY A 81 13.57 -4.32 -3.02
CA GLY A 81 13.99 -3.90 -1.69
C GLY A 81 14.32 -2.42 -1.54
N ALA A 82 13.87 -1.58 -2.47
CA ALA A 82 14.09 -0.13 -2.47
C ALA A 82 12.79 0.69 -2.67
N PRO A 83 11.69 0.38 -1.94
CA PRO A 83 10.45 1.16 -2.05
C PRO A 83 10.68 2.63 -1.65
N GLN A 84 9.91 3.54 -2.22
CA GLN A 84 10.07 4.98 -2.05
C GLN A 84 8.88 5.66 -1.37
N THR A 85 7.75 4.96 -1.22
CA THR A 85 6.55 5.44 -0.52
C THR A 85 6.52 4.94 0.92
N PRO A 86 5.85 5.65 1.85
CA PRO A 86 5.70 5.17 3.22
C PRO A 86 5.03 3.79 3.31
N THR A 87 3.98 3.56 2.53
CA THR A 87 3.29 2.26 2.47
C THR A 87 4.17 1.17 1.86
N GLY A 88 4.90 1.46 0.78
CA GLY A 88 5.88 0.52 0.21
C GLY A 88 6.95 0.13 1.23
N VAL A 89 7.49 1.10 1.97
CA VAL A 89 8.45 0.83 3.06
C VAL A 89 7.81 -0.01 4.17
N ALA A 90 6.55 0.26 4.54
CA ALA A 90 5.82 -0.55 5.52
C ALA A 90 5.58 -1.99 5.05
N LEU A 91 5.48 -2.23 3.75
CA LEU A 91 5.31 -3.55 3.14
C LEU A 91 6.61 -4.36 3.03
N LEU A 92 7.79 -3.72 3.15
CA LEU A 92 9.10 -4.34 2.90
C LEU A 92 9.36 -5.59 3.76
N GLU A 93 9.03 -5.52 5.05
CA GLU A 93 9.14 -6.67 5.96
C GLU A 93 8.00 -7.69 5.74
N PRO A 94 6.70 -7.28 5.68
CA PRO A 94 5.58 -8.17 5.40
C PRO A 94 5.74 -9.06 4.16
N VAL A 95 6.17 -8.51 3.02
CA VAL A 95 6.29 -9.31 1.77
C VAL A 95 7.29 -10.45 1.93
N ARG A 96 8.36 -10.26 2.72
CA ARG A 96 9.38 -11.28 3.00
C ARG A 96 8.95 -12.23 4.12
N ALA A 97 8.38 -11.70 5.19
CA ALA A 97 8.03 -12.47 6.38
C ALA A 97 6.83 -13.41 6.16
N PHE A 98 5.92 -13.05 5.25
CA PHE A 98 4.71 -13.82 4.95
C PHE A 98 4.67 -14.38 3.52
N ASP A 99 5.77 -14.26 2.77
CA ASP A 99 5.89 -14.75 1.38
C ASP A 99 4.73 -14.26 0.49
N LEU A 100 4.49 -12.94 0.53
CA LEU A 100 3.38 -12.34 -0.21
C LEU A 100 3.74 -12.28 -1.71
N PRO A 101 2.92 -12.85 -2.61
CA PRO A 101 3.24 -12.86 -4.03
C PRO A 101 3.14 -11.46 -4.61
N LYS A 102 4.09 -11.08 -5.47
CA LYS A 102 4.06 -9.81 -6.20
C LYS A 102 2.82 -9.71 -7.08
N GLU A 103 2.44 -10.82 -7.68
CA GLU A 103 1.34 -10.95 -8.62
C GLU A 103 0.02 -10.49 -8.00
N GLU A 104 -0.22 -10.71 -6.71
CA GLU A 104 -1.45 -10.29 -6.02
C GLU A 104 -1.55 -8.75 -5.91
N PHE A 105 -0.43 -8.06 -5.69
CA PHE A 105 -0.41 -6.58 -5.71
C PHE A 105 -0.68 -6.04 -7.11
N ILE A 106 -0.11 -6.71 -8.13
CA ILE A 106 -0.31 -6.35 -9.52
C ILE A 106 -1.77 -6.55 -9.94
N LEU A 107 -2.37 -7.69 -9.58
CA LEU A 107 -3.78 -7.98 -9.86
C LEU A 107 -4.72 -6.96 -9.20
N MET A 108 -4.40 -6.50 -7.98
CA MET A 108 -5.16 -5.43 -7.33
C MET A 108 -5.12 -4.12 -8.14
N ILE A 109 -3.94 -3.72 -8.62
CA ILE A 109 -3.78 -2.52 -9.45
C ILE A 109 -4.55 -2.67 -10.77
N GLU A 110 -4.49 -3.84 -11.42
CA GLU A 110 -5.25 -4.12 -12.64
C GLU A 110 -6.76 -4.02 -12.43
N GLY A 111 -7.25 -4.48 -11.28
CA GLY A 111 -8.63 -4.27 -10.86
C GLY A 111 -9.01 -2.79 -10.87
N MET A 112 -8.19 -1.95 -10.23
CA MET A 112 -8.42 -0.51 -10.14
C MET A 112 -8.27 0.20 -11.50
N GLU A 113 -7.38 -0.28 -12.37
CA GLU A 113 -7.23 0.25 -13.74
C GLU A 113 -8.49 0.02 -14.57
N MET A 114 -9.18 -1.11 -14.38
CA MET A 114 -10.46 -1.40 -15.04
C MET A 114 -11.62 -0.54 -14.49
N ASP A 115 -11.65 -0.29 -13.19
CA ASP A 115 -12.69 0.53 -12.55
C ASP A 115 -12.52 2.03 -12.84
N ALA A 116 -11.30 2.48 -13.19
CA ALA A 116 -10.97 3.88 -13.46
C ALA A 116 -11.31 4.36 -14.89
N GLU A 117 -11.84 3.51 -15.77
CA GLU A 117 -12.21 3.82 -17.17
C GLU A 117 -13.62 4.43 -17.30
#